data_AF-A0A357YKG3-F1
#
_entry.id   AF-A0A357YKG3-F1
#
_cell.length_a   1.000
_cell.length_b   1.000
_cell.length_c   1.000
_cell.angle_alpha   90.00
_cell.angle_beta   90.00
_cell.angle_gamma   90.00
#
_symmetry.space_group_name_H-M   'P 1'
#
loop_
_entity.id
_entity.type
_entity.pdbx_description
1 polymer ?
#
loop_
_entity_poly.entity_id
_entity_poly.type
_entity_poly.pdbx_seq_one_letter_code
_entity_poly.pdbx_strand_id
1 'polypeptide(L)'
;MKIIIAGDLYAADEFRSKKIIDKSVIDLFENTDFRIINLEAPITPNNQHHKITKTGPHLRMSSNTVIPYLQQLNIDAVTMANNHILDYGEKGVTDTFSELNRQHIRYVGAGNNLSDAAKYLSIEKDGLKIAIINFCENEWSIAEEDSPGANPMDIIDNANQIREAISTHDKVIVIVHGGHEYYNLPSPRMQKQYRFYADQGADIVVGHHTHCISGNEVYKGVPIYYSLGNFLFTKPNTNEEWYTGLILEIDISNDEIDCEVHPVRQEKVNFKLTLLEGNDKEEVSGRIETYSNIIHDPYELKKNWKAYIEKQSKQYLNYWAPVSFIQNRYIAAIFRRMGVNFFNKKISSLYLNLMRCEAHSDISHAVLKKYLSI
;
A
#
# COMPACT_ATOMS: atom_id res chain seq x y z
N MET A 1 22.47 10.77 6.81
CA MET A 1 21.49 11.24 5.81
C MET A 1 20.13 10.94 6.36
N LYS A 2 19.31 11.97 6.55
CA LYS A 2 17.98 11.83 7.15
C LYS A 2 16.89 11.73 6.07
N ILE A 3 16.11 10.67 6.11
CA ILE A 3 15.06 10.38 5.14
C ILE A 3 13.73 10.27 5.88
N ILE A 4 12.67 10.86 5.35
CA ILE A 4 11.30 10.64 5.81
C ILE A 4 10.56 9.79 4.79
N ILE A 5 9.83 8.78 5.28
CA ILE A 5 8.82 8.03 4.53
C ILE A 5 7.48 8.21 5.24
N ALA A 6 6.52 8.80 4.56
CA ALA A 6 5.15 8.95 5.03
C ALA A 6 4.20 7.98 4.31
N GLY A 7 3.13 7.59 5.00
CA GLY A 7 2.10 6.68 4.50
C GLY A 7 1.22 7.27 3.39
N ASP A 8 0.00 6.74 3.26
CA ASP A 8 -0.87 6.99 2.11
C ASP A 8 -1.35 8.44 2.05
N LEU A 9 -1.20 9.08 0.89
CA LEU A 9 -1.71 10.41 0.58
C LEU A 9 -2.76 10.37 -0.52
N TYR A 10 -3.97 10.79 -0.17
CA TYR A 10 -5.07 11.09 -1.07
C TYR A 10 -5.76 12.40 -0.65
N ALA A 11 -5.78 13.37 -1.56
CA ALA A 11 -6.42 14.67 -1.39
C ALA A 11 -7.56 14.89 -2.40
N ALA A 12 -8.80 14.82 -1.91
CA ALA A 12 -10.01 15.07 -2.68
C ALA A 12 -10.12 16.56 -3.06
N ASP A 13 -10.73 16.85 -4.20
CA ASP A 13 -10.82 18.21 -4.76
C ASP A 13 -11.46 19.24 -3.84
N GLU A 14 -12.36 18.83 -2.95
CA GLU A 14 -13.01 19.70 -1.99
C GLU A 14 -12.04 20.32 -0.96
N PHE A 15 -10.84 19.73 -0.83
CA PHE A 15 -9.76 20.25 0.00
C PHE A 15 -8.80 21.19 -0.75
N ARG A 16 -9.09 21.54 -2.00
CA ARG A 16 -8.29 22.51 -2.76
C ARG A 16 -8.10 23.81 -1.97
N SER A 17 -6.85 24.27 -1.88
CA SER A 17 -6.45 25.50 -1.18
C SER A 17 -6.78 25.53 0.33
N LYS A 18 -7.16 24.40 0.94
CA LYS A 18 -7.36 24.31 2.40
C LYS A 18 -6.02 24.08 3.09
N LYS A 19 -5.75 24.83 4.16
CA LYS A 19 -4.59 24.62 5.01
C LYS A 19 -4.94 23.60 6.09
N ILE A 20 -4.70 22.32 5.80
CA ILE A 20 -5.04 21.20 6.70
C ILE A 20 -3.81 20.51 7.29
N ILE A 21 -2.60 20.82 6.82
CA ILE A 21 -1.37 20.30 7.42
C ILE A 21 -0.93 21.29 8.51
N ASP A 22 -0.85 20.80 9.75
CA ASP A 22 -0.41 21.59 10.89
C ASP A 22 1.09 21.91 10.82
N LYS A 23 1.48 23.03 11.44
CA LYS A 23 2.87 23.48 11.46
C LYS A 23 3.82 22.43 12.05
N SER A 24 3.39 21.69 13.08
CA SER A 24 4.18 20.60 13.68
C SER A 24 4.65 19.55 12.66
N VAL A 25 3.80 19.21 11.68
CA VAL A 25 4.15 18.27 10.61
C VAL A 25 5.09 18.90 9.60
N ILE A 26 4.86 20.17 9.24
CA ILE A 26 5.71 20.92 8.31
C ILE A 26 7.13 21.04 8.88
N ASP A 27 7.26 21.45 10.14
CA ASP A 27 8.55 21.65 10.80
C ASP A 27 9.37 20.33 10.87
N LEU A 28 8.70 19.17 11.04
CA LEU A 28 9.36 17.86 10.97
C LEU A 28 9.93 17.59 9.56
N PHE A 29 9.14 17.86 8.51
CA PHE A 29 9.58 17.67 7.13
C PHE A 29 10.69 18.66 6.73
N GLU A 30 10.69 19.91 7.22
CA GLU A 30 11.74 20.89 6.89
C GLU A 30 13.14 20.44 7.31
N ASN A 31 13.27 19.70 8.41
CA ASN A 31 14.56 19.27 8.98
C ASN A 31 15.09 17.92 8.43
N THR A 32 14.83 17.60 7.16
CA THR A 32 15.11 16.31 6.54
C THR A 32 15.87 16.46 5.21
N ASP A 33 16.71 15.49 4.84
CA ASP A 33 17.48 15.53 3.59
C ASP A 33 16.68 15.05 2.38
N PHE A 34 15.79 14.08 2.57
CA PHE A 34 14.97 13.51 1.50
C PHE A 34 13.60 13.04 2.01
N ARG A 35 12.51 13.44 1.35
CA ARG A 35 11.13 13.11 1.77
C ARG A 35 10.39 12.30 0.72
N ILE A 36 9.80 11.19 1.16
CA ILE A 36 9.06 10.24 0.35
C ILE A 36 7.65 10.12 0.91
N ILE A 37 6.65 10.05 0.03
CA ILE A 37 5.26 9.80 0.41
C ILE A 37 4.58 8.88 -0.61
N ASN A 38 3.58 8.11 -0.19
CA ASN A 38 2.77 7.31 -1.12
C ASN A 38 1.69 8.16 -1.79
N LEU A 39 1.79 8.31 -3.11
CA LEU A 39 0.80 9.01 -3.92
C LEU A 39 -0.28 8.01 -4.33
N GLU A 40 -1.32 7.92 -3.52
CA GLU A 40 -2.32 6.84 -3.55
C GLU A 40 -3.22 6.86 -4.79
N ALA A 41 -3.21 7.91 -5.62
CA ALA A 41 -4.09 7.99 -6.78
C ALA A 41 -3.48 8.86 -7.88
N PRO A 42 -3.87 8.64 -9.15
CA PRO A 42 -3.33 9.41 -10.26
C PRO A 42 -3.71 10.89 -10.16
N ILE A 43 -2.80 11.75 -10.61
CA ILE A 43 -3.02 13.18 -10.78
C ILE A 43 -3.52 13.40 -12.20
N THR A 44 -4.84 13.57 -12.34
CA THR A 44 -5.48 13.65 -13.66
C THR A 44 -6.80 14.41 -13.60
N PRO A 45 -7.21 15.10 -14.68
CA PRO A 45 -8.57 15.64 -14.80
C PRO A 45 -9.64 14.57 -14.61
N ASN A 46 -10.80 14.98 -14.12
CA ASN A 46 -11.94 14.09 -13.96
C ASN A 46 -12.62 13.79 -15.30
N ASN A 47 -12.15 12.77 -16.01
CA ASN A 47 -12.78 12.28 -17.23
C ASN A 47 -13.30 10.85 -17.04
N GLN A 48 -14.61 10.67 -17.12
CA GLN A 48 -15.23 9.34 -16.98
C GLN A 48 -14.80 8.37 -18.08
N HIS A 49 -14.46 8.87 -19.27
CA HIS A 49 -14.04 8.03 -20.40
C HIS A 49 -12.67 7.37 -20.19
N HIS A 50 -11.87 7.85 -19.23
CA HIS A 50 -10.57 7.26 -18.92
C HIS A 50 -10.64 6.24 -17.77
N LYS A 51 -11.78 6.10 -17.10
CA LYS A 51 -11.89 5.14 -15.99
C LYS A 51 -11.77 3.71 -16.48
N ILE A 52 -10.93 2.92 -15.82
CA ILE A 52 -10.85 1.49 -16.10
C ILE A 52 -12.06 0.75 -15.52
N THR A 53 -12.32 -0.44 -16.04
CA THR A 53 -13.24 -1.36 -15.37
C THR A 53 -12.52 -2.01 -14.19
N LYS A 54 -12.98 -1.75 -12.97
CA LYS A 54 -12.44 -2.38 -11.75
C LYS A 54 -13.49 -2.57 -10.67
N THR A 55 -13.14 -3.38 -9.68
CA THR A 55 -13.82 -3.43 -8.38
C THR A 55 -13.29 -2.35 -7.44
N GLY A 56 -14.10 -1.93 -6.47
CA GLY A 56 -13.72 -0.86 -5.54
C GLY A 56 -13.95 0.55 -6.11
N PRO A 57 -13.60 1.60 -5.36
CA PRO A 57 -13.77 2.97 -5.82
C PRO A 57 -12.71 3.35 -6.86
N HIS A 58 -13.07 4.25 -7.77
CA HIS A 58 -12.10 5.00 -8.58
C HIS A 58 -11.65 6.25 -7.83
N LEU A 59 -10.35 6.39 -7.63
CA LEU A 59 -9.70 7.54 -7.02
C LEU A 59 -8.88 8.32 -8.06
N ARG A 60 -8.80 9.63 -7.86
CA ARG A 60 -7.89 10.53 -8.58
C ARG A 60 -7.77 11.84 -7.82
N MET A 61 -6.69 12.57 -8.05
CA MET A 61 -6.46 13.90 -7.50
C MET A 61 -6.33 14.93 -8.62
N SER A 62 -6.84 16.14 -8.40
CA SER A 62 -6.51 17.25 -9.29
C SER A 62 -5.13 17.79 -8.94
N SER A 63 -4.32 18.14 -9.95
CA SER A 63 -2.99 18.77 -9.77
C SER A 63 -3.06 19.97 -8.82
N ASN A 64 -4.00 20.89 -9.04
CA ASN A 64 -4.19 22.09 -8.22
C ASN A 64 -4.66 21.83 -6.78
N THR A 65 -4.96 20.58 -6.42
CA THR A 65 -5.28 20.17 -5.06
C THR A 65 -4.07 19.52 -4.39
N VAL A 66 -3.50 18.49 -5.01
CA VAL A 66 -2.44 17.67 -4.37
C VAL A 66 -1.06 18.33 -4.42
N ILE A 67 -0.70 19.00 -5.52
CA ILE A 67 0.63 19.60 -5.67
C ILE A 67 0.92 20.64 -4.59
N PRO A 68 -0.01 21.55 -4.22
CA PRO A 68 0.22 22.46 -3.10
C PRO A 68 0.56 21.76 -1.77
N TYR A 69 -0.02 20.58 -1.50
CA TYR A 69 0.32 19.80 -0.30
C TYR A 69 1.71 19.16 -0.40
N LEU A 70 2.07 18.60 -1.56
CA LEU A 70 3.42 18.07 -1.78
C LEU A 70 4.48 19.17 -1.65
N GLN A 71 4.22 20.37 -2.18
CA GLN A 71 5.09 21.54 -2.06
C GLN A 71 5.17 22.05 -0.62
N GLN A 72 4.05 22.11 0.10
CA GLN A 72 4.03 22.54 1.51
C GLN A 72 4.90 21.65 2.41
N LEU A 73 5.00 20.36 2.08
CA LEU A 73 5.83 19.38 2.78
C LEU A 73 7.24 19.24 2.18
N ASN A 74 7.59 20.00 1.13
CA ASN A 74 8.84 19.86 0.38
C ASN A 74 9.11 18.43 -0.11
N ILE A 75 8.09 17.69 -0.55
CA ILE A 75 8.23 16.30 -1.00
C ILE A 75 9.21 16.20 -2.17
N ASP A 76 10.23 15.36 -2.00
CA ASP A 76 11.27 15.16 -3.00
C ASP A 76 10.93 14.01 -3.97
N ALA A 77 10.24 12.98 -3.47
CA ALA A 77 9.76 11.86 -4.29
C ALA A 77 8.43 11.27 -3.81
N VAL A 78 7.72 10.64 -4.75
CA VAL A 78 6.53 9.85 -4.46
C VAL A 78 6.70 8.38 -4.82
N THR A 79 6.12 7.50 -4.01
CA THR A 79 5.88 6.10 -4.42
C THR A 79 4.54 6.03 -5.16
N MET A 80 4.49 5.21 -6.21
CA MET A 80 3.34 5.13 -7.13
C MET A 80 2.87 3.69 -7.38
N ALA A 81 3.61 2.68 -6.93
CA ALA A 81 3.11 1.32 -6.95
C ALA A 81 2.03 1.19 -5.87
N ASN A 82 0.77 1.28 -6.30
CA ASN A 82 -0.41 1.04 -5.50
C ASN A 82 -1.56 0.55 -6.39
N ASN A 83 -2.66 0.14 -5.77
CA ASN A 83 -3.82 -0.43 -6.46
C ASN A 83 -4.69 0.59 -7.23
N HIS A 84 -4.35 1.88 -7.14
CA HIS A 84 -5.16 2.98 -7.63
C HIS A 84 -4.52 3.80 -8.76
N ILE A 85 -3.22 3.66 -9.02
CA ILE A 85 -2.50 4.51 -9.99
C ILE A 85 -3.09 4.45 -11.43
N LEU A 86 -3.69 3.32 -11.81
CA LEU A 86 -4.33 3.11 -13.12
C LEU A 86 -5.86 3.35 -13.10
N ASP A 87 -6.44 3.88 -12.04
CA ASP A 87 -7.91 4.03 -11.93
C ASP A 87 -8.53 4.84 -13.08
N TYR A 88 -7.74 5.76 -13.64
CA TYR A 88 -8.08 6.59 -14.80
C TYR A 88 -7.26 6.21 -16.04
N GLY A 89 -6.92 4.93 -16.14
CA GLY A 89 -6.25 4.32 -17.28
C GLY A 89 -4.84 4.86 -17.52
N GLU A 90 -4.26 4.49 -18.66
CA GLU A 90 -2.93 4.93 -19.08
C GLU A 90 -2.81 6.46 -19.11
N LYS A 91 -3.91 7.14 -19.45
CA LYS A 91 -3.96 8.60 -19.45
C LYS A 91 -3.77 9.19 -18.05
N GLY A 92 -4.36 8.57 -17.03
CA GLY A 92 -4.16 8.98 -15.64
C GLY A 92 -2.71 8.83 -15.18
N VAL A 93 -2.06 7.72 -15.57
CA VAL A 93 -0.65 7.46 -15.24
C VAL A 93 0.28 8.47 -15.93
N THR A 94 0.12 8.63 -17.24
CA THR A 94 0.95 9.55 -18.05
C THR A 94 0.74 11.02 -17.69
N ASP A 95 -0.48 11.43 -17.30
CA ASP A 95 -0.76 12.76 -16.74
C ASP A 95 -0.04 12.96 -15.40
N THR A 96 -0.01 11.92 -14.57
CA THR A 96 0.72 11.95 -13.30
C THR A 96 2.22 12.16 -13.52
N PHE A 97 2.83 11.39 -14.43
CA PHE A 97 4.26 11.56 -14.77
C PHE A 97 4.55 12.96 -15.29
N SER A 98 3.72 13.47 -16.19
CA SER A 98 3.87 14.81 -16.78
C SER A 98 3.81 15.90 -15.70
N GLU A 99 2.88 15.76 -14.76
CA GLU A 99 2.71 16.72 -13.68
C GLU A 99 3.86 16.67 -12.67
N LEU A 100 4.29 15.49 -12.24
CA LEU A 100 5.40 15.32 -11.31
C LEU A 100 6.71 15.86 -11.91
N ASN A 101 6.97 15.57 -13.19
CA ASN A 101 8.12 16.12 -13.91
C ASN A 101 8.08 17.65 -13.97
N ARG A 102 6.90 18.24 -14.22
CA ARG A 102 6.70 19.71 -14.23
C ARG A 102 6.96 20.34 -12.86
N GLN A 103 6.72 19.60 -11.78
CA GLN A 103 6.99 20.04 -10.41
C GLN A 103 8.39 19.68 -9.90
N HIS A 104 9.20 18.99 -10.71
CA HIS A 104 10.49 18.42 -10.29
C HIS A 104 10.40 17.46 -9.09
N ILE A 105 9.26 16.78 -8.95
CA ILE A 105 9.06 15.73 -7.93
C ILE A 105 9.41 14.39 -8.58
N ARG A 106 10.34 13.64 -7.96
CA ARG A 106 10.77 12.33 -8.46
C ARG A 106 9.73 11.26 -8.13
N TYR A 107 9.78 10.11 -8.80
CA TYR A 107 8.87 9.01 -8.50
C TYR A 107 9.51 7.65 -8.70
N VAL A 108 8.89 6.62 -8.11
CA VAL A 108 9.30 5.22 -8.20
C VAL A 108 8.07 4.29 -8.11
N GLY A 109 8.17 3.11 -8.72
CA GLY A 109 7.15 2.06 -8.63
C GLY A 109 6.02 2.16 -9.67
N ALA A 110 6.13 3.07 -10.63
CA ALA A 110 5.29 3.08 -11.82
C ALA A 110 6.11 3.52 -13.04
N GLY A 111 5.75 3.05 -14.22
CA GLY A 111 6.47 3.36 -15.45
C GLY A 111 5.61 3.24 -16.70
N ASN A 112 6.20 3.51 -17.86
CA ASN A 112 5.53 3.41 -19.16
C ASN A 112 5.26 1.97 -19.62
N ASN A 113 5.92 1.01 -18.96
CA ASN A 113 5.78 -0.43 -19.11
C ASN A 113 6.39 -1.12 -17.88
N LEU A 114 6.29 -2.45 -17.83
CA LEU A 114 6.78 -3.27 -16.73
C LEU A 114 8.27 -3.06 -16.42
N SER A 115 9.12 -2.98 -17.45
CA SER A 115 10.56 -2.76 -17.26
C SER A 115 10.88 -1.37 -16.70
N ASP A 116 10.14 -0.34 -17.14
CA ASP A 116 10.29 1.02 -16.62
C ASP A 116 9.77 1.13 -15.18
N ALA A 117 8.65 0.47 -14.87
CA ALA A 117 8.06 0.46 -13.52
C ALA A 117 8.97 -0.23 -12.50
N ALA A 118 9.73 -1.24 -12.92
CA ALA A 118 10.65 -1.99 -12.07
C ALA A 118 11.94 -1.24 -11.69
N LYS A 119 12.20 -0.05 -12.25
CA LYS A 119 13.41 0.72 -11.93
C LYS A 119 13.35 1.26 -10.50
N TYR A 120 14.48 1.17 -9.81
CA TYR A 120 14.68 1.85 -8.53
C TYR A 120 14.97 3.34 -8.72
N LEU A 121 14.68 4.13 -7.69
CA LEU A 121 15.10 5.52 -7.58
C LEU A 121 16.42 5.60 -6.82
N SER A 122 17.45 6.15 -7.44
CA SER A 122 18.73 6.44 -6.79
C SER A 122 18.74 7.82 -6.15
N ILE A 123 19.18 7.88 -4.89
CA ILE A 123 19.48 9.14 -4.19
C ILE A 123 20.91 9.07 -3.66
N GLU A 124 21.58 10.22 -3.61
CA GLU A 124 22.97 10.32 -3.17
C GLU A 124 23.16 11.58 -2.34
N LYS A 125 23.85 11.45 -1.20
CA LYS A 125 24.30 12.58 -0.39
C LYS A 125 25.65 12.23 0.24
N ASP A 126 26.61 13.15 0.12
CA ASP A 126 27.96 13.00 0.70
C ASP A 126 28.66 11.67 0.35
N GLY A 127 28.41 11.16 -0.86
CA GLY A 127 28.96 9.92 -1.39
C GLY A 127 28.20 8.64 -1.01
N LEU A 128 27.22 8.72 -0.09
CA LEU A 128 26.32 7.61 0.26
C LEU A 128 25.21 7.48 -0.79
N LYS A 129 25.15 6.36 -1.49
CA LYS A 129 24.14 6.03 -2.51
C LYS A 129 23.10 5.08 -1.97
N ILE A 130 21.84 5.44 -2.12
CA ILE A 130 20.70 4.66 -1.64
C ILE A 130 19.76 4.38 -2.82
N ALA A 131 19.38 3.12 -2.98
CA ALA A 131 18.33 2.72 -3.91
C ALA A 131 16.99 2.61 -3.17
N ILE A 132 15.93 3.14 -3.77
CA ILE A 132 14.56 2.97 -3.30
C ILE A 132 13.82 2.12 -4.33
N ILE A 133 13.24 1.01 -3.90
CA ILE A 133 12.42 0.11 -4.71
C ILE A 133 10.99 0.20 -4.22
N ASN A 134 10.02 0.30 -5.13
CA ASN A 134 8.61 0.27 -4.78
C ASN A 134 7.82 -0.66 -5.71
N PHE A 135 6.98 -1.51 -5.12
CA PHE A 135 6.07 -2.42 -5.82
C PHE A 135 4.80 -2.66 -4.99
N CYS A 136 3.73 -3.15 -5.63
CA CYS A 136 2.44 -3.39 -4.99
C CYS A 136 1.86 -4.77 -5.30
N GLU A 137 0.87 -5.20 -4.50
CA GLU A 137 0.11 -6.41 -4.83
C GLU A 137 -0.58 -6.29 -6.20
N ASN A 138 -0.76 -7.44 -6.85
CA ASN A 138 -1.28 -7.52 -8.21
C ASN A 138 -2.79 -7.24 -8.22
N GLU A 139 -3.15 -6.01 -8.56
CA GLU A 139 -4.52 -5.55 -8.75
C GLU A 139 -4.74 -5.00 -10.17
N TRP A 140 -5.77 -4.18 -10.37
CA TRP A 140 -6.14 -3.57 -11.65
C TRP A 140 -5.16 -2.50 -12.16
N SER A 141 -4.03 -2.29 -11.47
CA SER A 141 -3.13 -1.15 -11.71
C SER A 141 -1.76 -1.50 -12.27
N ILE A 142 -1.48 -2.78 -12.49
CA ILE A 142 -0.16 -3.29 -12.86
C ILE A 142 0.23 -2.90 -14.28
N ALA A 143 1.50 -2.52 -14.47
CA ALA A 143 2.09 -2.30 -15.79
C ALA A 143 2.23 -3.62 -16.55
N GLU A 144 1.98 -3.61 -17.85
CA GLU A 144 2.24 -4.75 -18.73
C GLU A 144 3.51 -4.50 -19.58
N GLU A 145 3.84 -5.42 -20.48
CA GLU A 145 5.06 -5.34 -21.31
C GLU A 145 5.12 -4.05 -22.15
N ASP A 146 3.97 -3.56 -22.61
CA ASP A 146 3.83 -2.41 -23.49
C ASP A 146 2.83 -1.35 -22.99
N SER A 147 2.34 -1.46 -21.75
CA SER A 147 1.38 -0.51 -21.18
C SER A 147 1.78 0.01 -19.78
N PRO A 148 1.48 1.28 -19.46
CA PRO A 148 1.90 1.91 -18.22
C PRO A 148 1.12 1.40 -17.00
N GLY A 149 1.76 1.42 -15.84
CA GLY A 149 1.14 1.02 -14.58
C GLY A 149 2.14 0.89 -13.44
N ALA A 150 1.72 0.22 -12.37
CA ALA A 150 2.50 -0.07 -11.18
C ALA A 150 3.45 -1.26 -11.36
N ASN A 151 4.58 -1.22 -10.66
CA ASN A 151 5.51 -2.34 -10.51
C ASN A 151 4.86 -3.45 -9.67
N PRO A 152 4.67 -4.66 -10.21
CA PRO A 152 4.01 -5.74 -9.48
C PRO A 152 4.93 -6.37 -8.44
N MET A 153 4.30 -6.87 -7.38
CA MET A 153 4.91 -7.76 -6.43
C MET A 153 5.04 -9.15 -7.08
N ASP A 154 6.28 -9.54 -7.35
CA ASP A 154 6.69 -10.89 -7.72
C ASP A 154 7.97 -11.23 -6.95
N ILE A 155 7.98 -12.33 -6.22
CA ILE A 155 9.07 -12.65 -5.29
C ILE A 155 10.41 -12.80 -6.01
N ILE A 156 10.42 -13.35 -7.23
CA ILE A 156 11.65 -13.59 -8.00
C ILE A 156 12.14 -12.27 -8.58
N ASP A 157 11.25 -11.52 -9.23
CA ASP A 157 11.64 -10.26 -9.87
C ASP A 157 12.02 -9.19 -8.86
N ASN A 158 11.29 -9.08 -7.74
CA ASN A 158 11.64 -8.16 -6.67
C ASN A 158 12.98 -8.55 -6.01
N ALA A 159 13.27 -9.85 -5.84
CA ALA A 159 14.59 -10.30 -5.37
C ALA A 159 15.71 -9.96 -6.36
N ASN A 160 15.46 -10.06 -7.67
CA ASN A 160 16.41 -9.61 -8.69
C ASN A 160 16.63 -8.10 -8.61
N GLN A 161 15.57 -7.30 -8.49
CA GLN A 161 15.66 -5.83 -8.33
C GLN A 161 16.49 -5.45 -7.10
N ILE A 162 16.28 -6.11 -5.95
CA ILE A 162 17.07 -5.87 -4.73
C ILE A 162 18.54 -6.22 -4.97
N ARG A 163 18.82 -7.39 -5.57
CA ARG A 163 20.20 -7.84 -5.84
C ARG A 163 20.94 -6.97 -6.86
N GLU A 164 20.23 -6.41 -7.82
CA GLU A 164 20.77 -5.43 -8.75
C GLU A 164 21.11 -4.12 -8.03
N ALA A 165 20.20 -3.63 -7.18
CA ALA A 165 20.40 -2.41 -6.42
C ALA A 165 21.62 -2.48 -5.48
N ILE A 166 21.79 -3.58 -4.71
CA ILE A 166 22.95 -3.75 -3.82
C ILE A 166 24.29 -3.82 -4.56
N SER A 167 24.28 -4.13 -5.87
CA SER A 167 25.52 -4.18 -6.66
C SER A 167 26.07 -2.79 -7.02
N THR A 168 25.25 -1.74 -6.85
CA THR A 168 25.55 -0.37 -7.29
C THR A 168 25.29 0.70 -6.22
N HIS A 169 24.68 0.34 -5.08
CA HIS A 169 24.29 1.25 -3.99
C HIS A 169 24.76 0.71 -2.65
N ASP A 170 25.00 1.63 -1.71
CA ASP A 170 25.46 1.30 -0.36
C ASP A 170 24.31 0.78 0.51
N LYS A 171 23.08 1.29 0.27
CA LYS A 171 21.87 0.90 0.99
C LYS A 171 20.68 0.71 0.05
N VAL A 172 19.76 -0.19 0.43
CA VAL A 172 18.52 -0.46 -0.32
C VAL A 172 17.29 -0.38 0.58
N ILE A 173 16.36 0.51 0.24
CA ILE A 173 15.06 0.66 0.91
C ILE A 173 13.98 0.04 0.01
N VAL A 174 13.19 -0.88 0.56
CA VAL A 174 12.07 -1.52 -0.14
C VAL A 174 10.75 -1.03 0.44
N ILE A 175 9.88 -0.47 -0.40
CA ILE A 175 8.55 0.02 -0.02
C ILE A 175 7.49 -0.83 -0.73
N VAL A 176 6.67 -1.53 0.03
CA VAL A 176 5.65 -2.46 -0.49
C VAL A 176 4.25 -1.94 -0.19
N HIS A 177 3.44 -1.78 -1.23
CA HIS A 177 2.03 -1.43 -1.07
C HIS A 177 1.17 -2.70 -1.15
N GLY A 178 0.81 -3.26 0.02
CA GLY A 178 0.10 -4.53 0.08
C GLY A 178 -0.36 -4.91 1.47
N GLY A 179 -1.30 -5.86 1.54
CA GLY A 179 -1.82 -6.39 2.78
C GLY A 179 -3.32 -6.37 2.88
N HIS A 180 -3.83 -6.49 4.10
CA HIS A 180 -5.26 -6.59 4.34
C HIS A 180 -5.77 -5.28 4.91
N GLU A 181 -6.63 -4.58 4.17
CA GLU A 181 -7.26 -3.34 4.63
C GLU A 181 -7.88 -3.54 6.03
N TYR A 182 -7.61 -2.57 6.92
CA TYR A 182 -8.12 -2.52 8.29
C TYR A 182 -7.69 -3.70 9.18
N TYR A 183 -6.56 -4.33 8.86
CA TYR A 183 -5.93 -5.34 9.69
C TYR A 183 -4.53 -4.90 10.09
N ASN A 184 -4.36 -4.53 11.36
CA ASN A 184 -3.13 -3.95 11.90
C ASN A 184 -1.94 -4.93 12.01
N LEU A 185 -2.08 -6.19 11.61
CA LEU A 185 -1.02 -7.20 11.69
C LEU A 185 -0.72 -7.74 10.29
N PRO A 186 0.53 -8.10 9.98
CA PRO A 186 0.81 -8.81 8.75
C PRO A 186 0.19 -10.21 8.76
N SER A 187 -0.20 -10.71 7.59
CA SER A 187 -0.42 -12.15 7.46
C SER A 187 0.92 -12.91 7.63
N PRO A 188 0.90 -14.18 8.06
CA PRO A 188 2.13 -14.98 8.12
C PRO A 188 2.88 -15.07 6.78
N ARG A 189 2.17 -14.98 5.65
CA ARG A 189 2.78 -14.89 4.31
C ARG A 189 3.55 -13.58 4.16
N MET A 190 2.94 -12.45 4.49
CA MET A 190 3.57 -11.13 4.37
C MET A 190 4.80 -11.02 5.24
N GLN A 191 4.74 -11.44 6.51
CA GLN A 191 5.92 -11.47 7.38
C GLN A 191 7.05 -12.29 6.75
N LYS A 192 6.74 -13.50 6.27
CA LYS A 192 7.73 -14.35 5.60
C LYS A 192 8.34 -13.66 4.37
N GLN A 193 7.53 -12.97 3.58
CA GLN A 193 7.95 -12.33 2.35
C GLN A 193 8.80 -11.07 2.61
N TYR A 194 8.45 -10.24 3.60
CA TYR A 194 9.25 -9.06 3.96
C TYR A 194 10.60 -9.45 4.58
N ARG A 195 10.60 -10.48 5.43
CA ARG A 195 11.84 -11.10 5.94
C ARG A 195 12.70 -11.69 4.80
N PHE A 196 12.07 -12.24 3.76
CA PHE A 196 12.80 -12.70 2.57
C PHE A 196 13.45 -11.54 1.80
N TYR A 197 12.80 -10.38 1.67
CA TYR A 197 13.43 -9.21 1.05
C TYR A 197 14.63 -8.70 1.87
N ALA A 198 14.55 -8.73 3.20
CA ALA A 198 15.69 -8.50 4.07
C ALA A 198 16.81 -9.54 3.82
N ASP A 199 16.48 -10.84 3.69
CA ASP A 199 17.45 -11.88 3.33
C ASP A 199 18.08 -11.68 1.94
N GLN A 200 17.43 -10.95 1.02
CA GLN A 200 17.98 -10.61 -0.30
C GLN A 200 18.88 -9.36 -0.30
N GLY A 201 19.01 -8.67 0.84
CA GLY A 201 19.89 -7.52 0.99
C GLY A 201 19.18 -6.16 1.10
N ALA A 202 17.86 -6.14 1.34
CA ALA A 202 17.21 -4.89 1.72
C ALA A 202 17.68 -4.46 3.13
N ASP A 203 18.05 -3.19 3.28
CA ASP A 203 18.45 -2.60 4.56
C ASP A 203 17.24 -2.13 5.38
N ILE A 204 16.11 -1.83 4.73
CA ILE A 204 14.83 -1.47 5.37
C ILE A 204 13.69 -1.95 4.49
N VAL A 205 12.62 -2.48 5.10
CA VAL A 205 11.37 -2.81 4.41
C VAL A 205 10.20 -2.04 5.04
N VAL A 206 9.40 -1.33 4.23
CA VAL A 206 8.29 -0.49 4.68
C VAL A 206 7.00 -0.87 3.96
N GLY A 207 5.92 -1.08 4.70
CA GLY A 207 4.59 -1.40 4.17
C GLY A 207 3.65 -0.20 4.13
N HIS A 208 2.77 -0.17 3.13
CA HIS A 208 1.63 0.76 2.97
C HIS A 208 0.31 -0.02 2.78
N HIS A 209 -0.74 0.59 2.21
CA HIS A 209 -2.01 -0.02 1.76
C HIS A 209 -3.07 -0.31 2.81
N THR A 210 -2.69 -0.84 3.99
CA THR A 210 -3.72 -1.39 4.91
C THR A 210 -4.65 -0.32 5.51
N HIS A 211 -4.38 0.98 5.28
CA HIS A 211 -5.08 2.14 5.83
C HIS A 211 -5.21 2.14 7.36
N CYS A 212 -4.32 1.42 8.03
CA CYS A 212 -4.20 1.37 9.48
C CYS A 212 -2.73 1.14 9.85
N ILE A 213 -2.28 1.71 10.96
CA ILE A 213 -0.91 1.51 11.43
C ILE A 213 -0.66 0.05 11.81
N SER A 214 0.57 -0.42 11.70
CA SER A 214 0.99 -1.75 12.16
C SER A 214 2.20 -1.67 13.10
N GLY A 215 2.60 -2.82 13.63
CA GLY A 215 3.85 -2.97 14.35
C GLY A 215 5.04 -3.11 13.41
N ASN A 216 6.21 -3.19 14.01
CA ASN A 216 7.49 -3.36 13.35
C ASN A 216 8.31 -4.48 14.01
N GLU A 217 9.34 -4.96 13.32
CA GLU A 217 10.32 -5.88 13.87
C GLU A 217 11.72 -5.57 13.35
N VAL A 218 12.74 -6.09 14.03
CA VAL A 218 14.12 -6.09 13.53
C VAL A 218 14.52 -7.53 13.20
N TYR A 219 14.50 -7.87 11.92
CA TYR A 219 14.83 -9.21 11.44
C TYR A 219 16.29 -9.27 10.98
N LYS A 220 17.15 -10.00 11.71
CA LYS A 220 18.59 -10.11 11.41
C LYS A 220 19.29 -8.75 11.25
N GLY A 221 18.89 -7.75 12.04
CA GLY A 221 19.42 -6.39 11.98
C GLY A 221 18.71 -5.47 10.98
N VAL A 222 17.78 -5.98 10.18
CA VAL A 222 17.00 -5.19 9.21
C VAL A 222 15.67 -4.76 9.83
N PRO A 223 15.39 -3.45 9.99
CA PRO A 223 14.08 -2.98 10.42
C PRO A 223 13.01 -3.21 9.34
N ILE A 224 11.86 -3.71 9.77
CA ILE A 224 10.69 -4.00 8.93
C ILE A 224 9.46 -3.34 9.56
N TYR A 225 8.83 -2.42 8.84
CA TYR A 225 7.59 -1.74 9.22
C TYR A 225 6.44 -2.26 8.37
N TYR A 226 5.41 -2.83 8.98
CA TYR A 226 4.38 -3.56 8.21
C TYR A 226 3.27 -2.69 7.63
N SER A 227 3.01 -1.52 8.21
CA SER A 227 2.14 -0.50 7.64
C SER A 227 2.34 0.83 8.35
N LEU A 228 2.50 1.91 7.59
CA LEU A 228 2.47 3.28 8.10
C LEU A 228 1.05 3.86 8.22
N GLY A 229 0.04 3.21 7.66
CA GLY A 229 -1.32 3.74 7.61
C GLY A 229 -1.47 5.00 6.75
N ASN A 230 -2.55 5.75 6.98
CA ASN A 230 -2.86 6.94 6.20
C ASN A 230 -2.12 8.16 6.76
N PHE A 231 -1.25 8.77 5.94
CA PHE A 231 -0.67 10.06 6.30
C PHE A 231 -1.71 11.18 6.14
N LEU A 232 -2.32 11.29 4.95
CA LEU A 232 -3.39 12.24 4.67
C LEU A 232 -4.37 11.62 3.68
N PHE A 233 -5.52 11.16 4.16
CA PHE A 233 -6.55 10.57 3.32
C PHE A 233 -7.87 11.31 3.53
N THR A 234 -8.14 12.30 2.69
CA THR A 234 -9.28 13.23 2.83
C THR A 234 -10.59 12.62 2.29
N LYS A 235 -10.94 11.44 2.78
CA LYS A 235 -12.19 10.75 2.51
C LYS A 235 -12.76 10.25 3.83
N PRO A 236 -14.02 10.54 4.17
CA PRO A 236 -14.61 10.06 5.42
C PRO A 236 -14.65 8.53 5.47
N ASN A 237 -14.36 7.96 6.64
CA ASN A 237 -14.46 6.53 6.88
C ASN A 237 -15.07 6.28 8.26
N THR A 238 -15.80 5.18 8.41
CA THR A 238 -16.37 4.76 9.69
C THR A 238 -15.37 4.04 10.58
N ASN A 239 -14.23 3.60 10.03
CA ASN A 239 -13.18 2.95 10.77
C ASN A 239 -12.24 4.00 11.41
N GLU A 240 -12.06 3.93 12.72
CA GLU A 240 -11.20 4.84 13.49
C GLU A 240 -9.73 4.74 13.07
N GLU A 241 -9.28 3.56 12.66
CA GLU A 241 -7.90 3.32 12.20
C GLU A 241 -7.52 4.20 11.00
N TRP A 242 -8.51 4.59 10.19
CA TRP A 242 -8.34 5.41 8.99
C TRP A 242 -7.68 6.77 9.24
N TYR A 243 -7.79 7.27 10.47
CA TYR A 243 -7.42 8.63 10.85
C TYR A 243 -6.07 8.71 11.56
N THR A 244 -5.40 7.58 11.79
CA THR A 244 -4.07 7.54 12.41
C THR A 244 -3.06 7.04 11.38
N GLY A 245 -1.92 7.73 11.28
CA GLY A 245 -0.82 7.37 10.41
C GLY A 245 0.51 7.51 11.12
N LEU A 246 1.57 7.04 10.47
CA LEU A 246 2.94 7.11 10.93
C LEU A 246 3.79 7.81 9.87
N ILE A 247 4.75 8.60 10.35
CA ILE A 247 5.89 9.07 9.57
C ILE A 247 7.10 8.29 10.09
N LEU A 248 7.82 7.63 9.20
CA LEU A 248 9.07 6.97 9.52
C LEU A 248 10.23 7.91 9.18
N GLU A 249 10.97 8.34 10.19
CA GLU A 249 12.26 9.00 10.03
C GLU A 249 13.37 7.95 10.07
N ILE A 250 14.29 8.02 9.12
CA ILE A 250 15.43 7.12 8.97
C ILE A 250 16.68 7.99 8.98
N ASP A 251 17.59 7.79 9.93
CA ASP A 251 18.91 8.38 9.89
C ASP A 251 19.96 7.33 9.55
N ILE A 252 20.68 7.57 8.46
CA ILE A 252 21.76 6.70 8.00
C ILE A 252 23.08 7.43 8.24
N SER A 253 23.83 7.00 9.25
CA SER A 253 25.11 7.59 9.62
C SER A 253 26.13 6.49 9.98
N ASN A 254 27.38 6.62 9.51
CA ASN A 254 28.45 5.65 9.78
C ASN A 254 28.05 4.18 9.50
N ASP A 255 27.35 3.93 8.39
CA ASP A 255 26.76 2.63 8.00
C ASP A 255 25.66 2.07 8.91
N GLU A 256 25.35 2.75 10.01
CA GLU A 256 24.24 2.43 10.91
C GLU A 256 22.94 3.07 10.42
N ILE A 257 21.83 2.40 10.72
CA ILE A 257 20.48 2.84 10.41
C ILE A 257 19.74 2.97 11.73
N ASP A 258 19.39 4.19 12.08
CA ASP A 258 18.46 4.48 13.16
C ASP A 258 17.10 4.87 12.59
N CYS A 259 16.03 4.48 13.28
CA CYS A 259 14.67 4.71 12.81
C CYS A 259 13.78 5.20 13.95
N GLU A 260 13.16 6.37 13.76
CA GLU A 260 12.15 6.91 14.66
C GLU A 260 10.78 6.95 13.97
N VAL A 261 9.74 6.59 14.70
CA VAL A 261 8.36 6.70 14.23
C VAL A 261 7.68 7.89 14.89
N HIS A 262 7.14 8.78 14.05
CA HIS A 262 6.38 9.93 14.47
C HIS A 262 4.91 9.75 14.12
N PRO A 263 4.03 9.46 15.10
CA PRO A 263 2.61 9.25 14.82
C PRO A 263 1.92 10.57 14.50
N VAL A 264 1.01 10.53 13.52
CA VAL A 264 0.15 11.63 13.12
C VAL A 264 -1.31 11.23 13.20
N ARG A 265 -2.18 12.22 13.33
CA ARG A 265 -3.63 12.01 13.34
C ARG A 265 -4.32 13.09 12.52
N GLN A 266 -5.26 12.68 11.67
CA GLN A 266 -6.13 13.59 10.94
C GLN A 266 -7.50 13.68 11.63
N GLU A 267 -8.00 14.89 11.80
CA GLU A 267 -9.35 15.12 12.32
C GLU A 267 -10.44 14.57 11.39
N LYS A 268 -11.53 14.02 11.95
CA LYS A 268 -12.53 13.30 11.16
C LYS A 268 -13.35 14.15 10.19
N VAL A 269 -13.47 15.45 10.48
CA VAL A 269 -14.38 16.35 9.77
C VAL A 269 -13.63 17.26 8.80
N ASN A 270 -12.63 17.99 9.30
CA ASN A 270 -11.86 18.96 8.50
C ASN A 270 -10.53 18.39 7.97
N PHE A 271 -10.19 17.15 8.33
CA PHE A 271 -8.94 16.47 7.95
C PHE A 271 -7.67 17.24 8.31
N LYS A 272 -7.72 18.09 9.34
CA LYS A 272 -6.52 18.71 9.88
C LYS A 272 -5.58 17.62 10.39
N LEU A 273 -4.39 17.53 9.80
CA LEU A 273 -3.35 16.58 10.12
C LEU A 273 -2.36 17.20 11.11
N THR A 274 -2.17 16.55 12.25
CA THR A 274 -1.29 17.02 13.33
C THR A 274 -0.32 15.92 13.74
N LEU A 275 0.90 16.33 14.12
CA LEU A 275 1.84 15.48 14.84
C LEU A 275 1.29 15.19 16.25
N LEU A 276 1.34 13.94 16.69
CA LEU A 276 0.92 13.58 18.04
C LEU A 276 2.05 13.80 19.05
N GLU A 277 1.67 14.31 20.23
CA GLU A 277 2.57 14.59 21.35
C GLU A 277 1.95 14.10 22.67
N GLY A 278 2.77 13.99 23.71
CA GLY A 278 2.34 13.58 25.06
C GLY A 278 1.54 12.27 25.08
N ASN A 279 0.42 12.26 25.80
CA ASN A 279 -0.40 11.06 25.99
C ASN A 279 -0.90 10.44 24.68
N ASP A 280 -1.20 11.25 23.66
CA ASP A 280 -1.68 10.74 22.36
C ASP A 280 -0.56 10.03 21.59
N LYS A 281 0.68 10.55 21.67
CA LYS A 281 1.86 9.85 21.13
C LYS A 281 2.09 8.54 21.87
N GLU A 282 2.03 8.55 23.19
CA GLU A 282 2.23 7.35 24.03
C GLU A 282 1.16 6.27 23.76
N GLU A 283 -0.11 6.67 23.57
CA GLU A 283 -1.20 5.76 23.20
C GLU A 283 -0.88 5.03 21.88
N VAL A 284 -0.49 5.77 20.84
CA VAL A 284 -0.18 5.18 19.53
C VAL A 284 1.10 4.34 19.60
N SER A 285 2.14 4.80 20.30
CA SER A 285 3.37 4.02 20.51
C SER A 285 3.09 2.70 21.23
N GLY A 286 2.24 2.69 22.26
CA GLY A 286 1.85 1.47 22.97
C GLY A 286 1.07 0.48 22.09
N ARG A 287 0.27 0.99 21.13
CA ARG A 287 -0.39 0.15 20.11
C ARG A 287 0.63 -0.48 19.16
N ILE A 288 1.59 0.30 18.67
CA ILE A 288 2.70 -0.20 17.83
C ILE A 288 3.45 -1.29 18.58
N GLU A 289 3.86 -1.06 19.82
CA GLU A 289 4.56 -2.05 20.65
C GLU A 289 3.72 -3.33 20.83
N THR A 290 2.42 -3.19 21.07
CA THR A 290 1.50 -4.34 21.16
C THR A 290 1.50 -5.17 19.88
N TYR A 291 1.40 -4.53 18.72
CA TYR A 291 1.44 -5.21 17.42
C TYR A 291 2.81 -5.84 17.17
N SER A 292 3.90 -5.12 17.47
CA SER A 292 5.27 -5.60 17.36
C SER A 292 5.47 -6.87 18.21
N ASN A 293 5.00 -6.89 19.46
CA ASN A 293 5.07 -8.07 20.33
C ASN A 293 4.34 -9.29 19.74
N ILE A 294 3.17 -9.08 19.13
CA ILE A 294 2.43 -10.16 18.44
C ILE A 294 3.19 -10.65 17.21
N ILE A 295 3.80 -9.74 16.44
CA ILE A 295 4.57 -10.06 15.22
C ILE A 295 5.81 -10.90 15.55
N HIS A 296 6.50 -10.60 16.65
CA HIS A 296 7.69 -11.34 17.08
C HIS A 296 7.37 -12.76 17.57
N ASP A 297 6.17 -13.01 18.10
CA ASP A 297 5.72 -14.32 18.56
C ASP A 297 4.96 -15.09 17.44
N PRO A 298 5.55 -16.14 16.84
CA PRO A 298 4.89 -16.88 15.76
C PRO A 298 3.58 -17.55 16.17
N TYR A 299 3.41 -17.91 17.44
CA TYR A 299 2.19 -18.50 17.95
C TYR A 299 1.08 -17.45 18.03
N GLU A 300 1.37 -16.29 18.63
CA GLU A 300 0.39 -15.20 18.75
C GLU A 300 0.03 -14.60 17.38
N LEU A 301 0.99 -14.43 16.47
CA LEU A 301 0.70 -13.99 15.10
C LEU A 301 -0.26 -14.96 14.39
N LYS A 302 0.02 -16.27 14.46
CA LYS A 302 -0.83 -17.31 13.84
C LYS A 302 -2.22 -17.38 14.48
N LYS A 303 -2.32 -17.16 15.79
CA LYS A 303 -3.60 -17.11 16.51
C LYS A 303 -4.43 -15.90 16.09
N ASN A 304 -3.84 -14.71 16.05
CA ASN A 304 -4.51 -13.50 15.58
C ASN A 304 -4.93 -13.61 14.10
N TRP A 305 -4.09 -14.22 13.27
CA TRP A 305 -4.44 -14.49 11.87
C TRP A 305 -5.67 -15.39 11.73
N LYS A 306 -5.75 -16.48 12.51
CA LYS A 306 -6.93 -17.35 12.52
C LYS A 306 -8.20 -16.60 12.94
N ALA A 307 -8.12 -15.77 13.97
CA ALA A 307 -9.25 -14.95 14.43
C ALA A 307 -9.71 -13.96 13.34
N TYR A 308 -8.77 -13.34 12.62
CA TYR A 308 -9.10 -12.48 11.47
C TYR A 308 -9.83 -13.27 10.37
N ILE A 309 -9.32 -14.46 10.01
CA ILE A 309 -9.97 -15.32 9.00
C ILE A 309 -11.40 -15.71 9.43
N GLU A 310 -11.63 -16.06 10.70
CA GLU A 310 -12.96 -16.36 11.20
C GLU A 310 -13.92 -15.17 11.06
N LYS A 311 -13.47 -13.94 11.37
CA LYS A 311 -14.24 -12.71 11.19
C LYS A 311 -14.62 -12.48 9.71
N GLN A 312 -13.68 -12.71 8.80
CA GLN A 312 -13.87 -12.49 7.35
C GLN A 312 -14.66 -13.61 6.66
N SER A 313 -14.69 -14.82 7.25
CA SER A 313 -15.19 -16.04 6.61
C SER A 313 -16.60 -15.90 6.05
N LYS A 314 -17.53 -15.30 6.80
CA LYS A 314 -18.91 -15.14 6.34
C LYS A 314 -19.01 -14.25 5.10
N GLN A 315 -18.28 -13.14 5.07
CA GLN A 315 -18.29 -12.21 3.94
C GLN A 315 -17.68 -12.84 2.69
N TYR A 316 -16.52 -13.47 2.84
CA TYR A 316 -15.86 -14.14 1.71
C TYR A 316 -16.71 -15.29 1.17
N LEU A 317 -17.33 -16.11 2.03
CA LEU A 317 -18.28 -17.14 1.57
C LEU A 317 -19.45 -16.55 0.77
N ASN A 318 -19.92 -15.36 1.10
CA ASN A 318 -20.97 -14.68 0.32
C ASN A 318 -20.48 -14.23 -1.06
N TYR A 319 -19.22 -13.83 -1.20
CA TYR A 319 -18.65 -13.50 -2.52
C TYR A 319 -18.63 -14.70 -3.46
N TRP A 320 -18.30 -15.87 -2.91
CA TRP A 320 -18.28 -17.14 -3.64
C TRP A 320 -19.67 -17.75 -3.87
N ALA A 321 -20.71 -17.29 -3.17
CA ALA A 321 -22.05 -17.87 -3.27
C ALA A 321 -22.64 -17.70 -4.69
N PRO A 322 -23.26 -18.73 -5.29
CA PRO A 322 -23.95 -18.71 -6.60
C PRO A 322 -25.10 -17.71 -6.75
N VAL A 323 -25.32 -16.83 -5.79
CA VAL A 323 -26.27 -15.70 -5.93
C VAL A 323 -25.54 -14.36 -6.00
N SER A 324 -24.20 -14.35 -5.90
CA SER A 324 -23.38 -13.13 -5.98
C SER A 324 -23.43 -12.46 -7.34
N PHE A 325 -23.75 -13.21 -8.41
CA PHE A 325 -24.00 -12.67 -9.76
C PHE A 325 -25.40 -12.06 -9.95
N ILE A 326 -26.32 -12.21 -8.99
CA ILE A 326 -27.67 -11.63 -9.09
C ILE A 326 -27.58 -10.12 -8.85
N GLN A 327 -27.63 -9.33 -9.92
CA GLN A 327 -27.52 -7.87 -9.88
C GLN A 327 -28.62 -7.19 -9.02
N ASN A 328 -29.81 -7.80 -8.91
CA ASN A 328 -30.90 -7.23 -8.13
C ASN A 328 -30.73 -7.54 -6.62
N ARG A 329 -30.37 -6.50 -5.86
CA ARG A 329 -30.13 -6.56 -4.41
C ARG A 329 -31.29 -7.16 -3.60
N TYR A 330 -32.54 -6.95 -4.03
CA TYR A 330 -33.73 -7.43 -3.32
C TYR A 330 -33.93 -8.93 -3.56
N ILE A 331 -33.73 -9.40 -4.80
CA ILE A 331 -33.80 -10.82 -5.14
C ILE A 331 -32.69 -11.59 -4.42
N ALA A 332 -31.45 -11.06 -4.45
CA ALA A 332 -30.35 -11.62 -3.69
C ALA A 332 -30.63 -11.61 -2.17
N ALA A 333 -31.29 -10.58 -1.64
CA ALA A 333 -31.69 -10.53 -0.23
C ALA A 333 -32.79 -11.54 0.13
N ILE A 334 -33.73 -11.83 -0.77
CA ILE A 334 -34.77 -12.85 -0.58
C ILE A 334 -34.14 -14.24 -0.49
N PHE A 335 -33.30 -14.63 -1.46
CA PHE A 335 -32.59 -15.91 -1.41
C PHE A 335 -31.73 -16.06 -0.16
N ARG A 336 -31.07 -14.97 0.28
CA ARG A 336 -30.31 -14.93 1.55
C ARG A 336 -31.20 -15.08 2.79
N ARG A 337 -32.35 -14.41 2.84
CA ARG A 337 -33.32 -14.50 3.97
C ARG A 337 -33.98 -15.87 4.05
N MET A 338 -34.17 -16.54 2.91
CA MET A 338 -34.70 -17.91 2.86
C MET A 338 -33.67 -18.97 3.28
N GLY A 339 -32.45 -18.56 3.68
CA GLY A 339 -31.40 -19.49 4.11
C GLY A 339 -30.86 -20.37 2.97
N VAL A 340 -31.13 -20.02 1.71
CA VAL A 340 -30.64 -20.75 0.54
C VAL A 340 -29.16 -20.39 0.36
N ASN A 341 -28.31 -21.07 1.12
CA ASN A 341 -26.87 -21.00 0.97
C ASN A 341 -26.44 -22.09 0.00
N PHE A 342 -26.21 -21.71 -1.26
CA PHE A 342 -25.72 -22.64 -2.28
C PHE A 342 -24.27 -23.12 -2.02
N PHE A 343 -23.60 -22.59 -0.99
CA PHE A 343 -22.35 -23.11 -0.46
C PHE A 343 -22.56 -23.75 0.92
N ASN A 344 -22.50 -25.08 0.94
CA ASN A 344 -22.32 -25.83 2.18
C ASN A 344 -20.86 -26.31 2.28
N LYS A 345 -20.44 -26.82 3.46
CA LYS A 345 -19.06 -27.29 3.71
C LYS A 345 -18.52 -28.21 2.60
N LYS A 346 -19.38 -29.02 1.98
CA LYS A 346 -19.04 -29.94 0.90
C LYS A 346 -18.66 -29.18 -0.39
N ILE A 347 -19.45 -28.19 -0.81
CA ILE A 347 -19.17 -27.37 -2.00
C ILE A 347 -17.93 -26.48 -1.77
N SER A 348 -17.79 -25.86 -0.60
CA SER A 348 -16.59 -25.10 -0.24
C SER A 348 -15.31 -25.94 -0.32
N SER A 349 -15.37 -27.18 0.19
CA SER A 349 -14.21 -28.08 0.16
C SER A 349 -13.82 -28.47 -1.26
N LEU A 350 -14.80 -28.64 -2.16
CA LEU A 350 -14.56 -28.91 -3.56
C LEU A 350 -13.88 -27.72 -4.24
N TYR A 351 -14.40 -26.50 -4.04
CA TYR A 351 -13.84 -25.31 -4.71
C TYR A 351 -12.43 -25.00 -4.23
N LEU A 352 -12.18 -25.13 -2.93
CA LEU A 352 -10.82 -25.04 -2.39
C LEU A 352 -9.90 -26.09 -3.03
N ASN A 353 -10.41 -27.31 -3.24
CA ASN A 353 -9.63 -28.36 -3.90
C ASN A 353 -9.40 -28.07 -5.39
N LEU A 354 -10.37 -27.48 -6.08
CA LEU A 354 -10.25 -27.08 -7.47
C LEU A 354 -9.22 -25.96 -7.66
N MET A 355 -9.11 -25.03 -6.70
CA MET A 355 -8.14 -23.94 -6.74
C MET A 355 -6.72 -24.37 -6.34
N ARG A 356 -6.58 -25.21 -5.31
CA ARG A 356 -5.26 -25.55 -4.73
C ARG A 356 -4.57 -26.74 -5.39
N CYS A 357 -5.34 -27.65 -5.98
CA CYS A 357 -4.79 -28.83 -6.64
C CYS A 357 -4.42 -28.43 -8.07
N GLU A 358 -3.14 -28.46 -8.39
CA GLU A 358 -2.56 -27.99 -9.66
C GLU A 358 -3.32 -28.56 -10.86
N ALA A 359 -3.52 -29.87 -10.92
CA ALA A 359 -4.28 -30.52 -12.00
C ALA A 359 -5.73 -30.02 -12.13
N HIS A 360 -6.41 -29.75 -11.00
CA HIS A 360 -7.77 -29.21 -11.06
C HIS A 360 -7.79 -27.73 -11.41
N SER A 361 -6.79 -26.96 -10.97
CA SER A 361 -6.64 -25.55 -11.27
C SER A 361 -6.40 -25.35 -12.76
N ASP A 362 -5.51 -26.15 -13.36
CA ASP A 362 -5.22 -26.14 -14.80
C ASP A 362 -6.47 -26.44 -15.64
N ILE A 363 -7.21 -27.49 -15.28
CA ILE A 363 -8.46 -27.85 -15.98
C ILE A 363 -9.52 -26.77 -15.77
N SER A 364 -9.66 -26.25 -14.55
CA SER A 364 -10.64 -25.20 -14.23
C SER A 364 -10.34 -23.94 -15.04
N HIS A 365 -9.07 -23.54 -15.14
CA HIS A 365 -8.63 -22.43 -15.97
C HIS A 365 -8.91 -22.66 -17.45
N ALA A 366 -8.55 -23.81 -18.02
CA ALA A 366 -8.77 -24.12 -19.43
C ALA A 366 -10.26 -24.14 -19.79
N VAL A 367 -11.11 -24.72 -18.92
CA VAL A 367 -12.57 -24.77 -19.13
C VAL A 367 -13.20 -23.39 -19.00
N LEU A 368 -12.79 -22.59 -18.01
CA LEU A 368 -13.30 -21.23 -17.83
C LEU A 368 -12.90 -20.32 -18.99
N LYS A 369 -11.65 -20.40 -19.47
CA LYS A 369 -11.21 -19.67 -20.68
C LYS A 369 -12.05 -20.03 -21.91
N LYS A 370 -12.24 -21.34 -22.16
CA LYS A 370 -13.12 -21.83 -23.24
C LYS A 370 -14.55 -21.31 -23.11
N TYR A 371 -15.12 -21.30 -21.90
CA TYR A 371 -16.48 -20.82 -21.65
C TYR A 371 -16.60 -19.31 -21.88
N LEU A 372 -15.59 -18.55 -21.48
CA LEU A 372 -15.52 -17.09 -21.64
C LEU A 372 -15.12 -16.67 -23.07
N SER A 373 -14.76 -17.62 -23.94
CA SER A 373 -14.27 -17.38 -25.31
C SER A 373 -13.04 -16.46 -25.37
N ILE A 374 -12.14 -16.61 -24.39
CA ILE A 374 -10.84 -15.91 -24.30
C ILE A 374 -9.67 -16.88 -24.39
#